data_AF-A0A813DB88-F1
#
_entry.id   AF-A0A813DB88-F1
#
_cell.length_a   1.000
_cell.length_b   1.000
_cell.length_c   1.000
_cell.angle_alpha   90.00
_cell.angle_beta   90.00
_cell.angle_gamma   90.00
#
_symmetry.space_group_name_H-M   'P 1'
#
loop_
_entity.id
_entity.type
_entity.pdbx_description
1 polymer ?
#
loop_
_entity_poly.entity_id
_entity_poly.type
_entity_poly.pdbx_seq_one_letter_code
_entity_poly.pdbx_strand_id
1 'polypeptide(L)'
;MACRREVSVLVALCLVGLGAHAFVVSSGRVAPGAGASAASQSPALASLPSLEAAASGAEEASCWSFASRFLAGAAVGAFLLAASASPARADVDDVLVPVDGKGKTVMLTKEGLNRGKRLFNNACATCHVGGGTRTNQNVGLGIEELKGSTPPRDNIESLVDYQNNPTTYDGLKDISEVHPSIRGADIWPKMQSMKQSDLYDISAYMLYMTATIPEKWGGGKQYY
;
A
#
# COMPACT_ATOMS: atom_id res chain seq x y z
N MET A 1 7.25 -51.87 11.79
CA MET A 1 6.29 -50.96 12.47
C MET A 1 6.92 -49.93 13.43
N ALA A 2 8.25 -49.86 13.60
CA ALA A 2 8.86 -48.89 14.53
C ALA A 2 8.95 -47.44 13.98
N CYS A 3 9.38 -47.26 12.72
CA CYS A 3 9.65 -45.94 12.12
C CYS A 3 8.48 -44.95 12.15
N ARG A 4 7.23 -45.42 12.06
CA ARG A 4 6.04 -44.55 12.02
C ARG A 4 5.71 -43.86 13.35
N ARG A 5 6.34 -44.27 14.46
CA ARG A 5 5.96 -43.85 15.81
C ARG A 5 6.78 -42.68 16.36
N GLU A 6 8.04 -42.54 15.94
CA GLU A 6 8.92 -41.46 16.42
C GLU A 6 8.72 -40.14 15.64
N VAL A 7 8.43 -40.22 14.34
CA VAL A 7 8.11 -39.03 13.51
C VAL A 7 6.89 -38.28 14.05
N SER A 8 5.88 -38.99 14.58
CA SER A 8 4.70 -38.37 15.21
C SER A 8 5.02 -37.59 16.49
N VAL A 9 6.07 -37.97 17.23
CA VAL A 9 6.45 -37.29 18.49
C VAL A 9 7.23 -36.00 18.20
N LEU A 10 8.17 -36.02 17.24
CA LEU A 10 8.91 -34.81 16.87
C LEU A 10 8.02 -33.74 16.21
N VAL A 11 7.07 -34.12 15.35
CA VAL A 11 6.17 -33.15 14.69
C VAL A 11 5.23 -32.49 15.71
N ALA A 12 4.76 -33.23 16.72
CA ALA A 12 3.89 -32.68 17.76
C ALA A 12 4.60 -31.64 18.65
N LEU A 13 5.88 -31.84 18.96
CA LEU A 13 6.65 -30.94 19.83
C LEU A 13 6.95 -29.57 19.19
N CYS A 14 7.09 -29.50 17.86
CA CYS A 14 7.29 -28.21 17.16
C CYS A 14 6.03 -27.33 17.07
N LEU A 15 4.83 -27.90 17.25
CA LEU A 15 3.55 -27.18 17.07
C LEU A 15 3.00 -26.55 18.37
N VAL A 16 3.62 -26.80 19.52
CA VAL A 16 3.21 -26.21 20.82
C VAL A 16 3.92 -24.87 21.10
N GLY A 17 4.97 -24.54 20.36
CA GLY A 17 5.84 -23.37 20.62
C GLY A 17 5.38 -22.02 20.02
N LEU A 18 4.34 -21.99 19.19
CA LEU A 18 3.89 -20.77 18.48
C LEU A 18 2.41 -20.49 18.76
N GLY A 19 2.11 -20.23 20.03
CA GLY A 19 0.83 -19.66 20.45
C GLY A 19 0.72 -18.17 20.12
N ALA A 20 -0.50 -17.73 19.81
CA ALA A 20 -0.95 -16.34 19.65
C ALA A 20 -0.44 -15.54 18.44
N HIS A 21 -1.10 -15.73 17.29
CA HIS A 21 -1.74 -14.61 16.59
C HIS A 21 -3.04 -15.09 15.92
N ALA A 22 -4.18 -14.48 16.28
CA ALA A 22 -5.48 -14.86 15.73
C ALA A 22 -5.65 -14.30 14.31
N PHE A 23 -5.74 -15.19 13.31
CA PHE A 23 -6.09 -14.83 11.94
C PHE A 23 -7.50 -15.34 11.61
N VAL A 24 -8.43 -14.42 11.41
CA VAL A 24 -9.83 -14.72 11.08
C VAL A 24 -9.98 -14.88 9.57
N VAL A 25 -10.26 -16.11 9.12
CA VAL A 25 -10.61 -16.39 7.72
C VAL A 25 -12.13 -16.46 7.56
N SER A 26 -12.66 -15.58 6.71
CA SER A 26 -14.08 -15.59 6.32
C SER A 26 -14.34 -16.70 5.30
N SER A 27 -15.37 -17.53 5.53
CA SER A 27 -15.75 -18.62 4.62
C SER A 27 -16.69 -18.13 3.51
N GLY A 28 -16.19 -17.99 2.29
CA GLY A 28 -17.01 -17.83 1.08
C GLY A 28 -17.27 -19.18 0.40
N ARG A 29 -18.54 -19.61 0.32
CA ARG A 29 -18.95 -20.78 -0.49
C ARG A 29 -19.37 -20.33 -1.89
N VAL A 30 -18.89 -21.03 -2.93
CA VAL A 30 -19.46 -20.99 -4.29
C VAL A 30 -19.60 -22.43 -4.80
N ALA A 31 -20.69 -22.72 -5.51
CA ALA A 31 -21.14 -24.06 -5.90
C ALA A 31 -20.44 -24.60 -7.17
N PRO A 32 -20.45 -25.93 -7.42
CA PRO A 32 -19.84 -26.54 -8.60
C PRO A 32 -20.76 -26.50 -9.83
N GLY A 33 -20.15 -26.31 -11.01
CA GLY A 33 -20.82 -26.36 -12.32
C GLY A 33 -20.24 -27.47 -13.21
N ALA A 34 -21.12 -28.15 -13.94
CA ALA A 34 -20.86 -29.32 -14.77
C ALA A 34 -19.95 -29.07 -16.00
N GLY A 35 -19.46 -30.16 -16.63
CA GLY A 35 -18.94 -30.13 -18.00
C GLY A 35 -18.13 -31.38 -18.38
N ALA A 36 -18.68 -32.24 -19.22
CA ALA A 36 -18.01 -33.45 -19.70
C ALA A 36 -16.97 -33.16 -20.81
N SER A 37 -16.01 -34.07 -20.97
CA SER A 37 -15.20 -34.21 -22.19
C SER A 37 -15.31 -35.65 -22.69
N ALA A 38 -15.40 -35.83 -24.02
CA ALA A 38 -15.68 -37.11 -24.66
C ALA A 38 -14.71 -37.37 -25.83
N ALA A 39 -14.29 -38.64 -25.98
CA ALA A 39 -13.61 -39.22 -27.17
C ALA A 39 -12.24 -38.60 -27.55
N SER A 40 -11.27 -39.25 -28.21
CA SER A 40 -10.98 -40.67 -28.53
C SER A 40 -9.44 -40.79 -28.77
N GLN A 41 -8.77 -41.87 -29.19
CA GLN A 41 -9.20 -43.17 -29.75
C GLN A 41 -8.12 -44.26 -29.53
N SER A 42 -8.44 -45.50 -29.90
CA SER A 42 -7.55 -46.69 -29.97
C SER A 42 -6.78 -46.74 -31.33
N PRO A 43 -6.08 -47.81 -31.76
CA PRO A 43 -5.77 -49.11 -31.10
C PRO A 43 -4.32 -49.64 -31.29
N ALA A 44 -3.98 -50.75 -30.63
CA ALA A 44 -3.31 -51.93 -31.24
C ALA A 44 -3.23 -53.09 -30.24
N LEU A 45 -3.36 -54.34 -30.72
CA LEU A 45 -3.14 -55.55 -29.93
C LEU A 45 -1.65 -55.92 -29.90
N ALA A 46 -1.19 -56.58 -28.84
CA ALA A 46 -0.79 -58.01 -28.94
C ALA A 46 -0.28 -58.59 -27.59
N SER A 47 -0.76 -59.81 -27.33
CA SER A 47 -0.26 -60.84 -26.42
C SER A 47 1.23 -60.86 -26.03
N LEU A 48 1.53 -61.23 -24.78
CA LEU A 48 2.55 -62.25 -24.43
C LEU A 48 2.22 -62.93 -23.07
N PRO A 49 2.81 -64.11 -22.77
CA PRO A 49 2.39 -64.99 -21.67
C PRO A 49 3.15 -64.80 -20.34
N SER A 50 2.86 -65.71 -19.40
CA SER A 50 3.28 -65.84 -18.01
C SER A 50 4.77 -65.74 -17.66
N LEU A 51 4.99 -65.56 -16.35
CA LEU A 51 6.13 -65.94 -15.47
C LEU A 51 6.85 -64.79 -14.76
N GLU A 52 6.68 -64.82 -13.44
CA GLU A 52 7.67 -64.66 -12.39
C GLU A 52 8.63 -63.45 -12.28
N ALA A 53 8.60 -62.93 -11.05
CA ALA A 53 9.76 -62.56 -10.22
C ALA A 53 10.31 -61.12 -10.22
N ALA A 54 10.83 -60.77 -9.03
CA ALA A 54 11.73 -59.66 -8.73
C ALA A 54 11.16 -58.22 -8.76
N ALA A 55 10.13 -57.95 -7.94
CA ALA A 55 9.83 -56.60 -7.45
C ALA A 55 10.23 -56.44 -5.97
N SER A 56 11.51 -56.12 -5.70
CA SER A 56 11.99 -55.75 -4.36
C SER A 56 13.17 -54.78 -4.47
N GLY A 57 12.91 -53.47 -4.32
CA GLY A 57 13.98 -52.46 -4.31
C GLY A 57 13.59 -51.00 -4.63
N ALA A 58 12.37 -50.72 -5.12
CA ALA A 58 12.05 -49.39 -5.66
C ALA A 58 11.31 -48.42 -4.72
N GLU A 59 10.72 -48.86 -3.61
CA GLU A 59 9.77 -48.03 -2.83
C GLU A 59 10.42 -47.09 -1.79
N GLU A 60 11.44 -47.53 -1.05
CA GLU A 60 12.01 -46.74 0.05
C GLU A 60 12.67 -45.41 -0.40
N ALA A 61 13.23 -45.37 -1.61
CA ALA A 61 13.94 -44.20 -2.13
C ALA A 61 13.03 -42.96 -2.31
N SER A 62 11.72 -43.17 -2.52
CA SER A 62 10.78 -42.08 -2.81
C SER A 62 10.40 -41.27 -1.56
N CYS A 63 10.20 -41.94 -0.43
CA CYS A 63 9.66 -41.35 0.80
C CYS A 63 10.67 -40.37 1.45
N TRP A 64 11.93 -40.79 1.56
CA TRP A 64 13.02 -39.93 2.05
C TRP A 64 13.34 -38.78 1.08
N SER A 65 13.18 -38.98 -0.22
CA SER A 65 13.36 -37.93 -1.23
C SER A 65 12.28 -36.84 -1.14
N PHE A 66 11.02 -37.19 -0.88
CA PHE A 66 9.97 -36.19 -0.66
C PHE A 66 10.15 -35.45 0.68
N ALA A 67 10.42 -36.17 1.78
CA ALA A 67 10.59 -35.56 3.10
C ALA A 67 11.78 -34.59 3.15
N SER A 68 12.93 -34.98 2.58
CA SER A 68 14.13 -34.12 2.53
C SER A 68 13.91 -32.87 1.68
N ARG A 69 13.19 -32.95 0.55
CA ARG A 69 12.88 -31.79 -0.30
C ARG A 69 11.91 -30.82 0.36
N PHE A 70 10.93 -31.30 1.12
CA PHE A 70 10.03 -30.44 1.91
C PHE A 70 10.78 -29.73 3.05
N LEU A 71 11.65 -30.44 3.78
CA LEU A 71 12.44 -29.83 4.86
C LEU A 71 13.47 -28.82 4.33
N ALA A 72 14.13 -29.12 3.21
CA ALA A 72 15.04 -28.18 2.54
C ALA A 72 14.28 -26.93 2.04
N GLY A 73 13.10 -27.11 1.43
CA GLY A 73 12.25 -25.99 0.99
C GLY A 73 11.79 -25.11 2.16
N ALA A 74 11.38 -25.72 3.28
CA ALA A 74 11.00 -25.00 4.49
C ALA A 74 12.18 -24.23 5.12
N ALA A 75 13.37 -24.83 5.16
CA ALA A 75 14.58 -24.19 5.66
C ALA A 75 15.03 -23.00 4.79
N VAL A 76 15.01 -23.15 3.47
CA VAL A 76 15.31 -22.05 2.53
C VAL A 76 14.26 -20.94 2.62
N GLY A 77 12.98 -21.29 2.72
CA GLY A 77 11.90 -20.32 2.93
C GLY A 77 12.07 -19.53 4.22
N ALA A 78 12.34 -20.20 5.34
CA ALA A 78 12.60 -19.56 6.63
C ALA A 78 13.86 -18.67 6.59
N PHE A 79 14.92 -19.10 5.91
CA PHE A 79 16.14 -18.30 5.73
C PHE A 79 15.89 -17.03 4.92
N LEU A 80 15.11 -17.10 3.82
CA LEU A 80 14.75 -15.93 3.01
C LEU A 80 13.82 -14.95 3.76
N LEU A 81 12.91 -15.47 4.59
CA LEU A 81 12.06 -14.67 5.48
C LEU A 81 12.86 -13.99 6.60
N ALA A 82 13.86 -14.66 7.18
CA ALA A 82 14.75 -14.07 8.18
C ALA A 82 15.73 -13.04 7.57
N ALA A 83 16.27 -13.31 6.38
CA ALA A 83 17.22 -12.43 5.71
C ALA A 83 16.59 -11.12 5.18
N SER A 84 15.26 -11.06 5.05
CA SER A 84 14.52 -9.87 4.59
C SER A 84 14.00 -8.97 5.73
N ALA A 85 14.37 -9.23 6.98
CA ALA A 85 13.90 -8.52 8.18
C ALA A 85 14.44 -7.07 8.37
N SER A 86 14.94 -6.42 7.32
CA SER A 86 15.27 -4.99 7.33
C SER A 86 14.01 -4.16 7.08
N PRO A 87 13.61 -3.24 7.98
CA PRO A 87 12.51 -2.34 7.70
C PRO A 87 12.89 -1.44 6.51
N ALA A 88 12.04 -1.40 5.49
CA ALA A 88 12.25 -0.59 4.29
C ALA A 88 12.23 0.92 4.62
N ARG A 89 13.37 1.43 5.06
CA ARG A 89 13.66 2.86 5.04
C ARG A 89 13.89 3.27 3.59
N ALA A 90 12.79 3.51 2.86
CA ALA A 90 12.80 4.54 1.84
C ALA A 90 13.30 5.81 2.51
N ASP A 91 14.51 6.23 2.16
CA ASP A 91 15.01 7.54 2.57
C ASP A 91 14.02 8.58 2.05
N VAL A 92 13.70 9.54 2.92
CA VAL A 92 12.97 10.72 2.49
C VAL A 92 14.01 11.59 1.81
N ASP A 93 13.81 11.89 0.54
CA ASP A 93 14.66 12.82 -0.19
C ASP A 93 14.80 14.12 0.64
N ASP A 94 15.99 14.73 0.67
CA ASP A 94 16.31 15.94 1.45
C ASP A 94 15.62 17.21 0.86
N VAL A 95 14.31 17.14 0.66
CA VAL A 95 13.46 18.17 0.07
C VAL A 95 13.26 19.28 1.11
N LEU A 96 13.82 20.44 0.79
CA LEU A 96 13.61 21.68 1.53
C LEU A 96 12.24 22.27 1.15
N VAL A 97 11.32 22.28 2.10
CA VAL A 97 9.99 22.87 1.91
C VAL A 97 9.96 24.31 2.46
N PRO A 98 9.49 25.31 1.70
CA PRO A 98 9.38 26.69 2.18
C PRO A 98 8.31 26.81 3.28
N VAL A 99 8.71 27.34 4.43
CA VAL A 99 7.84 27.60 5.57
C VAL A 99 7.12 28.94 5.39
N ASP A 100 7.87 29.98 5.00
CA ASP A 100 7.40 31.35 4.85
C ASP A 100 7.81 31.95 3.49
N GLY A 101 7.23 33.10 3.15
CA GLY A 101 7.61 33.90 1.98
C GLY A 101 8.93 34.69 2.13
N LYS A 102 9.74 34.41 3.16
CA LYS A 102 11.01 35.10 3.46
C LYS A 102 12.24 34.22 3.20
N GLY A 103 12.04 33.00 2.70
CA GLY A 103 13.09 32.05 2.37
C GLY A 103 13.46 31.08 3.49
N LYS A 104 12.70 31.03 4.60
CA LYS A 104 12.86 30.00 5.61
C LYS A 104 12.38 28.66 5.06
N THR A 105 13.22 27.64 5.12
CA THR A 105 12.88 26.27 4.72
C THR A 105 12.96 25.30 5.88
N VAL A 106 12.35 24.13 5.74
CA VAL A 106 12.39 23.03 6.70
C VAL A 106 12.59 21.70 5.97
N MET A 107 13.37 20.80 6.58
CA MET A 107 13.45 19.39 6.17
C MET A 107 12.34 18.61 6.87
N LEU A 108 11.57 17.83 6.10
CA LEU A 108 10.44 17.08 6.65
C LEU A 108 10.87 15.69 7.13
N THR A 109 10.38 15.29 8.30
CA THR A 109 10.57 13.92 8.80
C THR A 109 9.63 12.96 8.08
N LYS A 110 10.06 11.69 7.99
CA LYS A 110 9.25 10.61 7.40
C LYS A 110 7.92 10.43 8.11
N GLU A 111 7.91 10.62 9.43
CA GLU A 111 6.74 10.52 10.28
C GLU A 111 5.74 11.65 9.95
N GLY A 112 6.24 12.89 9.79
CA GLY A 112 5.44 14.05 9.38
C GLY A 112 4.82 13.87 7.99
N LEU A 113 5.61 13.47 6.99
CA LEU A 113 5.11 13.20 5.64
C LEU A 113 4.03 12.10 5.61
N ASN A 114 4.22 11.01 6.37
CA ASN A 114 3.22 9.95 6.44
C ASN A 114 1.94 10.37 7.17
N ARG A 115 2.03 11.27 8.15
CA ARG A 115 0.86 11.90 8.80
C ARG A 115 0.14 12.83 7.82
N GLY A 116 0.86 13.76 7.19
CA GLY A 116 0.32 14.67 6.17
C GLY A 116 -0.39 13.94 5.03
N LYS A 117 0.23 12.89 4.48
CA LYS A 117 -0.37 12.03 3.44
C LYS A 117 -1.67 11.38 3.89
N ARG A 118 -1.76 10.87 5.13
CA ARG A 118 -2.98 10.26 5.68
C ARG A 118 -4.09 11.28 5.85
N LEU A 119 -3.77 12.47 6.37
CA LEU A 119 -4.70 13.58 6.55
C LEU A 119 -5.23 14.11 5.20
N PHE A 120 -4.34 14.37 4.25
CA PHE A 120 -4.69 14.78 2.88
C PHE A 120 -5.59 13.75 2.20
N ASN A 121 -5.29 12.45 2.32
CA ASN A 121 -6.11 11.39 1.73
C ASN A 121 -7.51 11.29 2.37
N ASN A 122 -7.67 11.65 3.64
CA ASN A 122 -8.96 11.67 4.32
C ASN A 122 -9.80 12.88 3.92
N ALA A 123 -9.22 14.09 3.97
CA ALA A 123 -9.98 15.34 3.82
C ALA A 123 -9.96 15.93 2.40
N CYS A 124 -8.81 15.93 1.73
CA CYS A 124 -8.55 16.72 0.52
C CYS A 124 -8.69 15.89 -0.77
N ALA A 125 -8.24 14.62 -0.75
CA ALA A 125 -8.13 13.78 -1.94
C ALA A 125 -9.48 13.45 -2.62
N THR A 126 -10.62 13.68 -1.98
CA THR A 126 -11.93 13.59 -2.69
C THR A 126 -12.03 14.59 -3.85
N CYS A 127 -11.42 15.77 -3.72
CA CYS A 127 -11.37 16.78 -4.78
C CYS A 127 -9.98 16.91 -5.43
N HIS A 128 -8.92 16.63 -4.67
CA HIS A 128 -7.52 16.89 -5.05
C HIS A 128 -6.66 15.62 -5.21
N VAL A 129 -7.16 14.61 -5.94
CA VAL A 129 -6.33 13.44 -6.28
C VAL A 129 -5.14 13.91 -7.12
N GLY A 130 -3.91 13.57 -6.68
CA GLY A 130 -2.68 13.83 -7.44
C GLY A 130 -2.41 15.31 -7.70
N GLY A 131 -2.85 16.21 -6.81
CA GLY A 131 -2.65 17.65 -6.98
C GLY A 131 -3.55 18.33 -8.01
N GLY A 132 -4.40 17.61 -8.74
CA GLY A 132 -5.43 18.23 -9.58
C GLY A 132 -6.56 18.85 -8.74
N THR A 133 -7.57 19.43 -9.40
CA THR A 133 -8.82 19.89 -8.75
C THR A 133 -10.02 19.47 -9.59
N ARG A 134 -10.88 18.61 -9.04
CA ARG A 134 -12.02 18.03 -9.79
C ARG A 134 -13.10 19.03 -10.19
N THR A 135 -13.35 20.04 -9.36
CA THR A 135 -14.40 21.05 -9.56
C THR A 135 -13.97 22.21 -10.45
N ASN A 136 -12.67 22.42 -10.63
CA ASN A 136 -12.09 23.48 -11.45
C ASN A 136 -10.72 23.04 -11.96
N GLN A 137 -10.64 22.58 -13.22
CA GLN A 137 -9.40 22.07 -13.79
C GLN A 137 -8.35 23.16 -14.09
N ASN A 138 -8.70 24.44 -13.96
CA ASN A 138 -7.80 25.57 -14.21
C ASN A 138 -7.00 25.99 -12.97
N VAL A 139 -7.24 25.38 -11.79
CA VAL A 139 -6.57 25.72 -10.54
C VAL A 139 -6.15 24.44 -9.82
N GLY A 140 -4.92 23.98 -10.07
CA GLY A 140 -4.30 22.84 -9.40
C GLY A 140 -3.67 23.18 -8.05
N LEU A 141 -3.01 22.18 -7.47
CA LEU A 141 -2.08 22.30 -6.35
C LEU A 141 -0.61 22.16 -6.83
N GLY A 142 -0.35 22.43 -8.12
CA GLY A 142 1.00 22.55 -8.69
C GLY A 142 1.68 23.82 -8.19
N ILE A 143 3.01 23.89 -8.28
CA ILE A 143 3.76 25.01 -7.71
C ILE A 143 3.53 26.31 -8.49
N GLU A 144 3.26 26.20 -9.79
CA GLU A 144 2.92 27.31 -10.68
C GLU A 144 1.57 27.96 -10.31
N GLU A 145 0.51 27.17 -10.10
CA GLU A 145 -0.80 27.71 -9.69
C GLU A 145 -0.78 28.23 -8.25
N LEU A 146 -0.06 27.56 -7.34
CA LEU A 146 0.10 28.03 -5.97
C LEU A 146 0.83 29.39 -5.93
N LYS A 147 1.90 29.56 -6.72
CA LYS A 147 2.62 30.84 -6.85
C LYS A 147 1.81 31.93 -7.56
N GLY A 148 0.98 31.57 -8.53
CA GLY A 148 0.16 32.51 -9.30
C GLY A 148 -1.08 33.02 -8.56
N SER A 149 -1.45 32.40 -7.44
CA SER A 149 -2.58 32.84 -6.61
C SER A 149 -2.27 34.12 -5.81
N THR A 150 -3.32 34.84 -5.41
CA THR A 150 -3.24 36.07 -4.60
C THR A 150 -3.99 35.85 -3.28
N PRO A 151 -3.35 35.99 -2.09
CA PRO A 151 -1.89 36.01 -1.89
C PRO A 151 -1.23 34.70 -2.38
N PRO A 152 0.10 34.68 -2.66
CA PRO A 152 0.79 33.48 -3.09
C PRO A 152 0.71 32.35 -2.04
N ARG A 153 0.46 31.12 -2.51
CA ARG A 153 0.19 29.92 -1.69
C ARG A 153 1.29 28.87 -1.76
N ASP A 154 2.53 29.32 -2.00
CA ASP A 154 3.69 28.48 -2.31
C ASP A 154 4.54 28.09 -1.09
N ASN A 155 4.05 28.36 0.12
CA ASN A 155 4.74 28.16 1.39
C ASN A 155 3.78 27.65 2.48
N ILE A 156 4.30 26.96 3.50
CA ILE A 156 3.46 26.29 4.50
C ILE A 156 2.51 27.28 5.21
N GLU A 157 2.99 28.45 5.62
CA GLU A 157 2.18 29.46 6.32
C GLU A 157 0.97 29.89 5.47
N SER A 158 1.16 30.17 4.18
CA SER A 158 0.07 30.54 3.24
C SER A 158 -0.94 29.42 2.96
N LEU A 159 -0.51 28.15 2.93
CA LEU A 159 -1.41 27.00 2.78
C LEU A 159 -2.21 26.73 4.06
N VAL A 160 -1.59 26.94 5.22
CA VAL A 160 -2.26 26.86 6.53
C VAL A 160 -3.27 28.00 6.69
N ASP A 161 -2.96 29.20 6.23
CA ASP A 161 -3.92 30.32 6.15
C ASP A 161 -5.12 29.95 5.27
N TYR A 162 -4.87 29.45 4.06
CA TYR A 162 -5.94 29.00 3.14
C TYR A 162 -6.83 27.90 3.75
N GLN A 163 -6.29 26.97 4.52
CA GLN A 163 -7.10 25.95 5.23
C GLN A 163 -7.89 26.52 6.41
N ASN A 164 -7.46 27.63 7.00
CA ASN A 164 -8.21 28.33 8.03
C ASN A 164 -9.32 29.19 7.42
N ASN A 165 -9.00 30.00 6.40
CA ASN A 165 -9.86 30.99 5.76
C ASN A 165 -9.64 30.99 4.23
N PRO A 166 -10.28 30.08 3.47
CA PRO A 166 -10.02 29.92 2.04
C PRO A 166 -10.61 31.08 1.25
N THR A 167 -9.85 31.60 0.30
CA THR A 167 -10.27 32.68 -0.61
C THR A 167 -10.21 32.26 -2.07
N THR A 168 -10.94 32.96 -2.93
CA THR A 168 -10.81 32.84 -4.39
C THR A 168 -9.35 33.02 -4.85
N TYR A 169 -9.04 32.61 -6.08
CA TYR A 169 -7.66 32.64 -6.61
C TYR A 169 -7.07 34.07 -6.67
N ASP A 170 -7.93 35.08 -6.80
CA ASP A 170 -7.61 36.51 -6.73
C ASP A 170 -7.61 37.10 -5.30
N GLY A 171 -7.95 36.30 -4.29
CA GLY A 171 -7.98 36.68 -2.88
C GLY A 171 -9.18 37.53 -2.44
N LEU A 172 -10.08 37.89 -3.37
CA LEU A 172 -11.10 38.92 -3.13
C LEU A 172 -12.34 38.44 -2.37
N LYS A 173 -12.62 37.13 -2.36
CA LYS A 173 -13.83 36.56 -1.74
C LYS A 173 -13.51 35.36 -0.87
N ASP A 174 -14.11 35.32 0.31
CA ASP A 174 -14.20 34.14 1.17
C ASP A 174 -15.00 33.05 0.45
N ILE A 175 -14.52 31.80 0.51
CA ILE A 175 -15.16 30.62 -0.09
C ILE A 175 -15.34 29.47 0.92
N SER A 176 -15.31 29.77 2.22
CA SER A 176 -15.50 28.76 3.29
C SER A 176 -16.81 27.97 3.18
N GLU A 177 -17.86 28.55 2.59
CA GLU A 177 -19.13 27.87 2.29
C GLU A 177 -19.01 26.74 1.25
N VAL A 178 -18.04 26.84 0.32
CA VAL A 178 -17.89 25.91 -0.82
C VAL A 178 -16.53 25.17 -0.84
N HIS A 179 -15.64 25.48 0.10
CA HIS A 179 -14.34 24.84 0.27
C HIS A 179 -14.10 24.43 1.74
N PRO A 180 -13.71 23.17 2.02
CA PRO A 180 -13.36 22.72 3.36
C PRO A 180 -12.36 23.64 4.06
N SER A 181 -12.70 24.08 5.26
CA SER A 181 -11.89 24.99 6.08
C SER A 181 -12.24 24.91 7.57
N ILE A 182 -11.38 25.45 8.43
CA ILE A 182 -11.67 25.63 9.87
C ILE A 182 -12.81 26.65 10.08
N ARG A 183 -12.83 27.72 9.27
CA ARG A 183 -13.89 28.74 9.34
C ARG A 183 -15.29 28.19 9.04
N GLY A 184 -15.41 27.31 8.04
CA GLY A 184 -16.65 26.59 7.71
C GLY A 184 -16.79 25.23 8.41
N ALA A 185 -16.17 25.02 9.57
CA ALA A 185 -16.17 23.70 10.21
C ALA A 185 -17.58 23.21 10.61
N ASP A 186 -18.54 24.12 10.79
CA ASP A 186 -19.95 23.80 11.02
C ASP A 186 -20.58 22.98 9.87
N ILE A 187 -20.30 23.35 8.61
CA ILE A 187 -20.76 22.63 7.40
C ILE A 187 -19.77 21.58 6.91
N TRP A 188 -18.51 21.60 7.37
CA TRP A 188 -17.46 20.65 7.01
C TRP A 188 -17.02 19.76 8.20
N PRO A 189 -17.75 18.67 8.54
CA PRO A 189 -17.45 17.82 9.71
C PRO A 189 -16.01 17.27 9.78
N LYS A 190 -15.36 17.05 8.64
CA LYS A 190 -13.95 16.59 8.59
C LYS A 190 -12.95 17.64 9.11
N MET A 191 -13.30 18.92 9.11
CA MET A 191 -12.45 20.02 9.56
C MET A 191 -12.60 20.30 11.06
N GLN A 192 -13.74 19.93 11.68
CA GLN A 192 -14.03 20.17 13.10
C GLN A 192 -12.99 19.59 14.07
N SER A 193 -12.36 18.47 13.69
CA SER A 193 -11.37 17.77 14.51
C SER A 193 -9.91 18.08 14.14
N MET A 194 -9.68 18.89 13.11
CA MET A 194 -8.33 19.26 12.68
C MET A 194 -7.71 20.29 13.61
N LYS A 195 -6.43 20.08 13.93
CA LYS A 195 -5.62 21.03 14.70
C LYS A 195 -4.67 21.76 13.77
N GLN A 196 -4.11 22.88 14.23
CA GLN A 196 -3.12 23.63 13.46
C GLN A 196 -1.90 22.79 13.03
N SER A 197 -1.51 21.76 13.83
CA SER A 197 -0.46 20.82 13.44
C SER A 197 -0.87 19.84 12.34
N ASP A 198 -2.16 19.49 12.23
CA ASP A 198 -2.68 18.67 11.12
C ASP A 198 -2.68 19.49 9.82
N LEU A 199 -3.08 20.77 9.87
CA LEU A 199 -3.01 21.68 8.71
C LEU A 199 -1.56 21.91 8.25
N TYR A 200 -0.63 22.04 9.19
CA TYR A 200 0.80 22.12 8.90
C TYR A 200 1.30 20.86 8.16
N ASP A 201 0.99 19.66 8.69
CA ASP A 201 1.41 18.40 8.08
C ASP A 201 0.77 18.17 6.68
N ILE A 202 -0.49 18.58 6.47
CA ILE A 202 -1.15 18.56 5.16
C ILE A 202 -0.42 19.47 4.16
N SER A 203 -0.13 20.71 4.57
CA SER A 203 0.54 21.73 3.75
C SER A 203 1.96 21.30 3.37
N ALA A 204 2.70 20.78 4.34
CA ALA A 204 4.04 20.24 4.17
C ALA A 204 4.04 19.06 3.18
N TYR A 205 3.07 18.16 3.27
CA TYR A 205 2.90 17.07 2.30
C TYR A 205 2.57 17.59 0.89
N MET A 206 1.68 18.58 0.75
CA MET A 206 1.36 19.17 -0.56
C MET A 206 2.60 19.76 -1.25
N LEU A 207 3.38 20.58 -0.55
CA LEU A 207 4.59 21.20 -1.11
C LEU A 207 5.69 20.17 -1.37
N TYR A 208 5.85 19.16 -0.50
CA TYR A 208 6.74 18.02 -0.79
C TYR A 208 6.38 17.35 -2.12
N MET A 209 5.09 17.07 -2.35
CA MET A 209 4.65 16.45 -3.61
C MET A 209 4.91 17.33 -4.84
N THR A 210 4.78 18.67 -4.73
CA THR A 210 5.15 19.59 -5.82
C THR A 210 6.64 19.53 -6.17
N ALA A 211 7.52 19.29 -5.19
CA ALA A 211 8.96 19.23 -5.39
C ALA A 211 9.44 17.84 -5.87
N THR A 212 8.86 16.75 -5.37
CA THR A 212 9.29 15.38 -5.70
C THR A 212 8.75 14.90 -7.05
N ILE A 213 7.53 15.27 -7.45
CA ILE A 213 6.91 14.81 -8.71
C ILE A 213 6.15 15.91 -9.47
N PRO A 214 6.79 17.06 -9.81
CA PRO A 214 6.12 18.24 -10.37
C PRO A 214 5.25 17.94 -11.60
N GLU A 215 5.72 17.14 -12.56
CA GLU A 215 4.96 16.83 -13.77
C GLU A 215 3.68 16.02 -13.49
N LYS A 216 3.70 15.14 -12.48
CA LYS A 216 2.57 14.26 -12.14
C LYS A 216 1.60 14.91 -11.14
N TRP A 217 2.11 15.81 -10.31
CA TRP A 217 1.32 16.50 -9.29
C TRP A 217 0.73 17.79 -9.84
N GLY A 218 -0.57 17.80 -10.11
CA GLY A 218 -1.28 18.89 -10.79
C GLY A 218 -1.55 18.59 -12.27
N GLY A 219 -0.63 17.92 -12.97
CA GLY A 219 -0.74 17.61 -14.41
C GLY A 219 -1.94 16.72 -14.82
N GLY A 220 -2.61 16.08 -13.86
CA GLY A 220 -3.83 15.33 -14.09
C GLY A 220 -3.65 14.11 -15.00
N LYS A 221 -4.71 13.71 -15.71
CA LYS A 221 -4.80 12.44 -16.48
C LYS A 221 -3.83 12.29 -17.67
N GLN A 222 -2.91 13.22 -17.89
CA GLN A 222 -1.92 13.15 -18.97
C GLN A 222 -0.58 12.54 -18.53
N TYR A 223 -0.37 12.39 -17.22
CA TYR A 223 0.88 11.92 -16.62
C TYR A 223 0.72 10.63 -15.77
N TYR A 224 -0.41 9.94 -15.94
CA TYR A 224 -0.76 8.65 -15.32
C TYR A 224 -0.70 7.50 -16.34
#